data_AF-A0A7W1UVZ2-F1
#
_entry.id   AF-A0A7W1UVZ2-F1
#
_cell.length_a   1.000
_cell.length_b   1.000
_cell.length_c   1.000
_cell.angle_alpha   90.00
_cell.angle_beta   90.00
_cell.angle_gamma   90.00
#
_symmetry.space_group_name_H-M   'P 1'
#
loop_
_entity.id
_entity.type
_entity.pdbx_description
1 polymer ?
#
loop_
_entity_poly.entity_id
_entity_poly.type
_entity_poly.pdbx_seq_one_letter_code
_entity_poly.pdbx_strand_id
1 'polypeptide(L)' 'MLRYDVEALNTATASNNRIHDDEVAKAYGFGGGLVPGVDVYAYLVHLPAEQWGVEWLQGGSMSAQFERPVYD' A
#
# COMPACT_ATOMS: atom_id res chain seq x y z
N MET A 1 -7.82 -10.15 18.50
CA MET A 1 -7.87 -9.44 17.20
C MET A 1 -6.47 -9.53 16.63
N LEU A 2 -6.33 -10.06 15.41
CA LEU A 2 -5.03 -10.07 14.72
C LEU A 2 -4.58 -8.62 14.54
N ARG A 3 -3.33 -8.33 14.92
CA ARG A 3 -2.70 -7.03 14.76
C ARG A 3 -1.43 -7.26 13.94
N TYR A 4 -1.33 -6.57 12.82
CA TYR A 4 -0.20 -6.61 11.93
C TYR A 4 0.28 -5.19 11.70
N ASP A 5 1.48 -4.88 12.16
CA ASP A 5 2.15 -3.60 11.97
C ASP A 5 3.26 -3.78 10.93
N VAL A 6 3.38 -2.83 10.00
CA VAL A 6 4.39 -2.85 8.93
C VAL A 6 4.86 -1.43 8.65
N GLU A 7 6.15 -1.27 8.40
CA GLU A 7 6.70 -0.05 7.80
C GLU A 7 6.53 -0.17 6.29
N ALA A 8 5.72 0.73 5.72
CA ALA A 8 5.45 0.72 4.29
C ALA A 8 6.69 1.21 3.53
N LEU A 9 6.97 0.61 2.38
CA LEU A 9 8.09 1.00 1.53
C LEU A 9 7.56 1.54 0.20
N ASN A 10 8.03 2.71 -0.22
CA ASN A 10 7.73 3.22 -1.55
C ASN A 10 8.61 2.53 -2.59
N THR A 11 8.06 1.52 -3.26
CA THR A 11 8.77 0.75 -4.30
C THR A 11 8.81 1.44 -5.67
N ALA A 12 8.10 2.57 -5.81
CA ALA A 12 7.78 3.17 -7.09
C ALA A 12 8.47 4.52 -7.34
N THR A 13 9.57 4.81 -6.62
CA THR A 13 10.32 6.07 -6.78
C THR A 13 10.84 6.31 -8.20
N ALA A 14 11.09 5.25 -8.97
CA ALA A 14 11.49 5.31 -10.39
C ALA A 14 10.32 5.15 -11.38
N SER A 15 9.07 5.14 -10.91
CA SER A 15 7.88 4.96 -11.75
C SER A 15 7.61 6.17 -12.63
N ASN A 16 7.04 5.94 -13.83
CA ASN A 16 6.51 7.01 -14.68
C ASN A 16 5.32 7.73 -14.03
N ASN A 17 4.60 7.08 -13.10
CA ASN A 17 3.63 7.78 -12.26
C ASN A 17 4.38 8.53 -11.15
N ARG A 18 4.71 9.79 -11.42
CA ARG A 18 5.61 10.56 -10.56
C ARG A 18 5.01 11.00 -9.22
N ILE A 19 3.78 10.61 -8.86
CA ILE A 19 3.26 10.90 -7.51
C ILE A 19 4.03 10.14 -6.40
N HIS A 20 4.82 9.14 -6.77
CA HIS A 20 5.72 8.38 -5.90
C HIS A 20 7.10 9.03 -5.75
N ASP A 21 7.38 10.11 -6.48
CA ASP A 21 8.60 10.91 -6.38
C ASP A 21 8.39 12.01 -5.33
N ASP A 22 9.40 12.19 -4.48
CA ASP A 22 9.37 13.10 -3.35
C ASP A 22 9.18 14.57 -3.74
N GLU A 23 9.94 15.04 -4.73
CA GLU A 23 9.90 16.43 -5.18
C GLU A 23 8.58 16.72 -5.87
N VAL A 24 8.13 15.79 -6.71
CA VAL A 24 6.86 15.91 -7.44
C VAL A 24 5.67 15.89 -6.48
N ALA A 25 5.61 14.93 -5.56
CA ALA A 25 4.51 14.83 -4.61
C ALA A 25 4.43 16.07 -3.70
N LYS A 26 5.57 16.59 -3.24
CA LYS A 26 5.64 17.86 -2.49
C LYS A 26 5.12 19.04 -3.32
N ALA A 27 5.45 19.11 -4.62
CA ALA A 27 4.92 20.14 -5.51
C ALA A 27 3.39 20.09 -5.68
N TYR A 28 2.77 18.91 -5.51
CA TYR A 28 1.32 18.73 -5.48
C TYR A 28 0.69 18.91 -4.10
N GLY A 29 1.47 19.25 -3.06
CA GLY A 29 1.00 19.51 -1.71
C GLY A 29 0.96 18.31 -0.76
N PHE A 30 1.58 17.18 -1.15
CA PHE A 30 1.77 16.02 -0.25
C PHE A 30 3.03 16.18 0.61
N GLY A 31 3.17 15.34 1.64
CA GLY A 31 4.35 15.36 2.53
C GLY A 31 5.64 14.80 1.91
N GLY A 32 5.50 13.94 0.90
CA GLY A 32 6.55 13.19 0.23
C GLY A 32 5.94 12.22 -0.79
N GLY A 33 6.78 11.42 -1.43
CA GLY A 33 6.37 10.40 -2.39
C GLY A 33 5.39 9.43 -1.74
N LEU A 34 4.27 9.15 -2.43
CA LEU A 34 3.25 8.27 -1.89
C LEU A 34 3.68 6.81 -2.04
N VAL A 35 3.48 5.97 -1.02
CA VAL A 35 3.55 4.52 -1.20
C VAL A 35 2.43 4.09 -2.16
N PRO A 36 2.70 3.27 -3.19
CA PRO A 36 1.68 2.78 -4.11
C PRO A 36 0.51 2.10 -3.40
N GLY A 37 -0.72 2.41 -3.82
CA GLY A 37 -1.91 1.77 -3.27
C GLY A 37 -1.92 0.25 -3.47
N VAL A 38 -1.25 -0.27 -4.50
CA VAL A 38 -1.07 -1.73 -4.69
C VAL A 38 -0.16 -2.35 -3.64
N ASP A 39 0.87 -1.63 -3.17
CA ASP A 39 1.76 -2.09 -2.11
C ASP A 39 1.02 -2.06 -0.76
N VAL A 40 0.28 -0.98 -0.49
CA VAL A 40 -0.61 -0.89 0.68
C VAL A 40 -1.64 -2.02 0.68
N TYR A 41 -2.27 -2.30 -0.46
CA TYR A 41 -3.19 -3.42 -0.61
C TYR A 41 -2.50 -4.76 -0.33
N ALA A 42 -1.28 -4.96 -0.83
CA ALA A 42 -0.50 -6.18 -0.58
C ALA A 42 -0.16 -6.37 0.91
N TYR A 43 0.12 -5.30 1.66
CA TYR A 43 0.27 -5.40 3.12
C TYR A 43 -1.05 -5.81 3.81
N LEU A 44 -2.18 -5.27 3.37
CA LEU A 44 -3.49 -5.62 3.92
C LEU A 44 -3.88 -7.09 3.67
N VAL A 45 -3.37 -7.71 2.59
CA VAL A 45 -3.56 -9.14 2.28
C VAL A 45 -3.03 -10.07 3.39
N HIS A 46 -2.10 -9.60 4.23
CA HIS A 46 -1.58 -10.41 5.34
C HIS A 46 -2.69 -10.94 6.25
N LEU A 47 -3.64 -10.09 6.65
CA LEU A 47 -4.72 -10.45 7.57
C LEU A 47 -5.67 -11.54 7.03
N PRO A 48 -6.26 -11.40 5.83
CA PRO A 48 -7.11 -12.45 5.27
C PRO A 48 -6.33 -13.72 4.93
N ALA A 49 -5.06 -13.62 4.51
CA ALA A 49 -4.21 -14.79 4.27
C ALA A 49 -3.90 -15.55 5.59
N GLU A 50 -3.61 -14.84 6.68
CA GLU A 50 -3.38 -15.42 8.00
C GLU A 50 -4.66 -16.07 8.55
N GLN A 51 -5.82 -15.44 8.32
CA GLN A 51 -7.10 -15.89 8.85
C GLN A 51 -7.71 -17.07 8.08
N TRP A 52 -7.54 -17.13 6.76
CA TRP A 52 -8.24 -18.09 5.88
C TRP A 52 -7.33 -18.99 5.05
N GLY A 53 -6.01 -18.79 5.12
CA GLY A 53 -5.05 -19.65 4.44
C GLY A 53 -4.90 -19.39 2.94
N VAL A 54 -4.18 -20.29 2.28
CA VAL A 54 -3.78 -20.18 0.87
C VAL A 54 -4.98 -20.26 -0.08
N GLU A 55 -6.04 -20.92 0.33
CA GLU A 55 -7.29 -21.07 -0.43
C GLU A 55 -7.91 -19.69 -0.71
N TRP A 56 -7.83 -18.77 0.25
CA TRP A 56 -8.29 -17.40 0.04
C TRP A 56 -7.38 -16.64 -0.93
N LEU A 57 -6.06 -16.87 -0.92
CA LEU A 57 -5.16 -16.25 -1.90
C LEU A 57 -5.42 -16.72 -3.34
N GLN A 58 -5.93 -17.94 -3.52
CA GLN A 58 -6.18 -18.52 -4.84
C GLN A 58 -7.47 -18.03 -5.51
N GLY A 59 -8.49 -17.66 -4.73
CA GLY A 59 -9.80 -17.30 -5.31
C GLY A 59 -10.63 -16.32 -4.49
N GLY A 60 -10.11 -15.82 -3.37
CA GLY A 60 -10.73 -14.79 -2.55
C GLY A 60 -10.57 -13.40 -3.17
N SER A 61 -11.31 -12.44 -2.60
CA SER A 61 -11.21 -11.04 -2.97
C SER A 61 -11.38 -10.15 -1.75
N MET A 62 -10.84 -8.94 -1.84
CA MET A 62 -11.13 -7.86 -0.93
C MET A 62 -11.17 -6.53 -1.69
N SER A 63 -11.83 -5.55 -1.09
CA SER A 63 -11.85 -4.18 -1.58
C SER A 63 -11.29 -3.27 -0.49
N ALA A 64 -10.51 -2.28 -0.88
CA ALA A 64 -9.96 -1.29 0.02
C ALA A 64 -10.25 0.12 -0.50
N GLN A 65 -10.54 1.03 0.42
CA GLN A 65 -10.58 2.46 0.17
C GLN A 65 -9.52 3.11 1.05
N PHE A 66 -8.51 3.72 0.42
CA PHE A 66 -7.44 4.41 1.13
C PHE A 66 -7.86 5.84 1.45
N GLU A 67 -8.17 6.10 2.72
CA GLU A 67 -8.65 7.42 3.17
C GLU A 67 -7.55 8.48 3.19
N ARG A 68 -6.30 8.07 3.37
CA ARG A 68 -5.14 8.95 3.51
C ARG A 68 -3.93 8.39 2.77
N PRO A 69 -3.03 9.26 2.27
CA PRO A 69 -1.74 8.83 1.73
C PRO A 69 -0.92 8.10 2.80
N VAL A 70 -0.15 7.11 2.36
CA VAL A 70 0.87 6.40 3.15
C VAL A 70 2.23 6.83 2.62
N TYR A 71 3.19 7.01 3.54
CA TYR A 71 4.56 7.43 3.27
C TYR A 71 5.52 6.37 3.84
N ASP A 72 6.77 6.38 3.37
CA ASP A 72 7.89 5.65 3.95
C ASP A 72 8.77 6.53 4.88
#